data_AF-C6E1G6-F1
#
_entry.id   AF-C6E1G6-F1
#
_cell.length_a   1.000
_cell.length_b   1.000
_cell.length_c   1.000
_cell.angle_alpha   90.00
_cell.angle_beta   90.00
_cell.angle_gamma   90.00
#
_symmetry.space_group_name_H-M   'P 1'
#
loop_
_entity.id
_entity.type
_entity.pdbx_description
1 polymer ?
#
loop_
_entity_poly.entity_id
_entity_poly.type
_entity_poly.pdbx_seq_one_letter_code
_entity_poly.pdbx_strand_id
1 'polypeptide(L)'
;MSHNITRNYRNLPPTKFHNLNQRVATSLADKTRIPDSVWVANPSLLQTYLTVSAKHDAVYHESMLGSKLVIAEREVLQAQLIIYLDEIALFLEMAAVRFPDILLASGFDCGKERRGRTRSKAVPAAPSAAQPIQDESGNGSQS
;
A
#
# COMPACT_ATOMS: atom_id res chain seq x y z
N MET A 1 6.25 -10.29 -15.67
CA MET A 1 5.57 -10.11 -14.38
C MET A 1 5.38 -8.61 -14.20
N SER A 2 4.14 -8.12 -14.08
CA SER A 2 3.90 -6.69 -13.87
C SER A 2 3.99 -6.41 -12.38
N HIS A 3 5.02 -5.67 -11.99
CA HIS A 3 5.09 -5.06 -10.68
C HIS A 3 4.22 -3.81 -10.75
N ASN A 4 3.15 -3.73 -9.95
CA ASN A 4 2.34 -2.52 -9.87
C ASN A 4 2.57 -1.86 -8.51
N ILE A 5 2.55 -0.54 -8.49
CA ILE A 5 2.69 0.22 -7.25
C ILE A 5 1.39 0.08 -6.45
N THR A 6 1.54 -0.34 -5.21
CA THR A 6 0.41 -0.45 -4.27
C THR A 6 0.05 0.94 -3.77
N ARG A 7 -1.22 1.33 -3.92
CA ARG A 7 -1.74 2.63 -3.48
C ARG A 7 -2.21 2.59 -2.01
N ASN A 8 -1.50 1.84 -1.16
CA ASN A 8 -1.82 1.67 0.26
C ASN A 8 -1.61 2.96 1.07
N TYR A 9 -0.76 3.87 0.59
CA TYR A 9 -0.45 5.16 1.21
C TYR A 9 -1.66 6.08 1.40
N ARG A 10 -2.74 5.89 0.63
CA ARG A 10 -3.98 6.68 0.73
C ARG A 10 -4.65 6.59 2.11
N ASN A 11 -4.45 5.47 2.81
CA ASN A 11 -5.09 5.16 4.08
C ASN A 11 -4.09 4.98 5.23
N LEU A 12 -2.84 5.43 5.06
CA LEU A 12 -1.83 5.28 6.11
C LEU A 12 -2.02 6.28 7.25
N PRO A 13 -1.82 5.84 8.51
CA PRO A 13 -1.75 6.77 9.63
C PRO A 13 -0.52 7.69 9.50
N PRO A 14 -0.53 8.88 10.11
CA PRO A 14 0.46 9.94 9.85
C PRO A 14 1.92 9.48 9.91
N THR A 15 2.31 8.75 10.95
CA THR A 15 3.70 8.26 11.08
C THR A 15 4.11 7.29 9.99
N LYS A 16 3.22 6.38 9.58
CA LYS A 16 3.51 5.44 8.48
C LYS A 16 3.55 6.15 7.15
N PHE A 17 2.65 7.12 6.94
CA PHE A 17 2.64 7.94 5.74
C PHE A 17 3.94 8.74 5.63
N HIS A 18 4.36 9.42 6.70
CA HIS A 18 5.60 10.18 6.74
C HIS A 18 6.81 9.32 6.36
N ASN A 19 6.96 8.14 6.98
CA ASN A 19 8.07 7.23 6.68
C ASN A 19 8.08 6.77 5.21
N LEU A 20 6.90 6.43 4.66
CA LEU A 20 6.77 6.06 3.25
C LEU A 20 7.15 7.24 2.35
N ASN A 21 6.63 8.44 2.65
CA ASN A 21 6.90 9.65 1.88
C ASN A 21 8.41 9.99 1.87
N GLN A 22 9.09 9.91 3.02
CA GLN A 22 10.54 10.15 3.07
C GLN A 22 11.33 9.12 2.25
N ARG A 23 10.94 7.86 2.33
CA ARG A 23 11.56 6.78 1.54
C ARG A 23 11.38 7.01 0.04
N VAL A 24 10.17 7.36 -0.40
CA VAL A 24 9.88 7.67 -1.81
C VAL A 24 10.66 8.91 -2.23
N ALA A 25 10.58 10.02 -1.50
CA ALA A 25 11.30 11.26 -1.82
C ALA A 25 12.82 11.04 -1.96
N THR A 26 13.44 10.33 -1.02
CA THR A 26 14.87 9.98 -1.09
C THR A 26 15.18 9.17 -2.34
N SER A 27 14.32 8.18 -2.65
CA SER A 27 14.50 7.29 -3.79
C SER A 27 14.36 8.01 -5.13
N LEU A 28 13.38 8.92 -5.24
CA LEU A 28 13.15 9.70 -6.46
C LEU A 28 14.20 10.81 -6.68
N ALA A 29 14.84 11.29 -5.61
CA ALA A 29 15.94 12.25 -5.70
C ALA A 29 17.26 11.58 -6.14
N ASP A 30 17.38 10.25 -6.03
CA ASP A 30 18.56 9.50 -6.46
C ASP A 30 18.59 9.34 -8.00
N LYS A 31 19.26 10.31 -8.64
CA LYS A 31 19.46 10.35 -10.10
C LYS A 31 20.22 9.15 -10.67
N THR A 32 20.95 8.40 -9.83
CA THR A 32 21.67 7.21 -10.29
C THR A 32 20.73 6.04 -10.59
N ARG A 33 19.55 6.03 -9.96
CA ARG A 33 18.53 4.99 -10.12
C ARG A 33 17.36 5.42 -10.97
N ILE A 34 17.01 6.71 -10.93
CA ILE A 34 15.91 7.28 -11.69
C ILE A 34 16.43 8.49 -12.47
N PRO A 35 16.83 8.29 -13.74
CA PRO A 35 17.37 9.37 -14.56
C PRO A 35 16.35 10.49 -14.82
N ASP A 36 16.85 11.72 -14.98
CA ASP A 36 16.02 12.88 -15.31
C ASP A 36 15.20 12.69 -16.61
N SER A 37 15.67 11.83 -17.52
CA SER A 37 14.98 11.49 -18.78
C SER A 37 13.61 10.83 -18.57
N VAL A 38 13.38 10.21 -17.41
CA VAL A 38 12.07 9.66 -17.05
C VAL A 38 11.05 10.78 -17.00
N TRP A 39 11.39 11.92 -16.39
CA TRP A 39 10.48 13.01 -16.07
C TRP A 39 10.22 14.00 -17.20
N VAL A 40 10.76 13.77 -18.41
CA VAL A 40 10.70 14.74 -19.52
C VAL A 40 9.27 15.13 -19.91
N ALA A 41 8.31 14.22 -19.79
CA ALA A 41 6.90 14.49 -20.10
C ALA A 41 6.18 15.33 -19.02
N ASN A 42 6.73 15.41 -17.80
CA ASN A 42 6.24 16.29 -16.74
C ASN A 42 7.40 16.74 -15.84
N PRO A 43 8.22 17.70 -16.29
CA PRO A 43 9.48 18.05 -15.63
C PRO A 43 9.28 18.71 -14.27
N SER A 44 8.10 19.30 -14.03
CA SER A 44 7.75 19.94 -12.74
C SER A 44 7.29 18.95 -11.68
N LEU A 45 6.71 17.80 -12.06
CA LEU A 45 6.06 16.89 -11.11
C LEU A 45 6.99 16.47 -9.96
N LEU A 46 8.21 16.03 -10.30
CA LEU A 46 9.17 15.61 -9.30
C LEU A 46 9.57 16.78 -8.38
N GLN A 47 9.88 17.94 -8.94
CA GLN A 47 10.29 19.11 -8.16
C GLN A 47 9.19 19.60 -7.23
N THR A 48 7.94 19.66 -7.72
CA THR A 48 6.78 20.05 -6.92
C THR A 48 6.55 19.04 -5.80
N TYR A 49 6.61 17.74 -6.08
CA TYR A 49 6.49 16.70 -5.07
C TYR A 49 7.58 16.81 -4.00
N LEU A 50 8.85 16.93 -4.39
CA LEU A 50 9.97 17.04 -3.45
C LEU A 50 9.85 18.28 -2.56
N THR A 51 9.40 19.41 -3.13
CA THR A 51 9.16 20.65 -2.37
C THR A 51 8.09 20.46 -1.30
N VAL A 52 6.94 19.89 -1.68
CA VAL A 52 5.84 19.64 -0.74
C VAL A 52 6.21 18.57 0.28
N SER A 53 7.00 17.57 -0.13
CA SER A 53 7.51 16.51 0.76
C SER A 53 8.41 17.09 1.86
N ALA A 54 9.34 17.98 1.51
CA ALA A 54 10.18 18.69 2.47
C ALA A 54 9.37 19.57 3.43
N LYS A 55 8.33 20.25 2.93
CA LYS A 55 7.42 21.01 3.80
C LYS A 55 6.67 20.12 4.77
N HIS A 56 6.13 18.99 4.30
CA HIS A 56 5.46 18.01 5.14
C HIS A 56 6.40 17.42 6.20
N ASP A 57 7.68 17.23 5.89
CA ASP A 57 8.69 16.78 6.85
C ASP A 57 8.81 17.70 8.06
N ALA A 58 9.01 19.00 7.79
CA ALA A 58 9.11 20.02 8.83
C ALA A 58 7.82 20.08 9.69
N VAL A 59 6.66 20.15 9.03
CA VAL A 59 5.36 20.24 9.71
C VAL A 59 5.04 18.95 10.50
N TYR A 60 5.44 17.77 10.01
CA TYR A 60 5.25 16.51 10.73
C TYR A 60 5.91 16.55 12.10
N HIS A 61 7.18 16.97 12.18
CA HIS A 61 7.90 17.06 13.45
C HIS A 61 7.30 18.09 14.40
N GLU A 62 6.94 19.27 13.89
CA GLU A 62 6.28 20.31 14.68
C GLU A 62 4.92 19.84 15.20
N SER A 63 4.17 19.08 14.40
CA SER A 63 2.83 18.62 14.76
C SER A 63 2.79 17.55 15.86
N MET A 64 3.91 16.88 16.17
CA MET A 64 3.95 15.85 17.22
C MET A 64 3.73 16.43 18.62
N LEU A 65 4.08 17.69 18.81
CA LEU A 65 3.89 18.46 20.06
C LEU A 65 3.07 19.74 19.82
N GLY A 66 2.55 19.89 18.60
CA GLY A 66 2.06 21.17 18.07
C GLY A 66 0.59 21.47 18.34
N SER A 67 0.18 22.67 17.94
CA SER A 67 -1.21 23.12 18.05
C SER A 67 -2.12 22.43 17.03
N LYS A 68 -3.45 22.53 17.25
CA LYS A 68 -4.46 22.02 16.30
C LYS A 68 -4.26 22.56 14.87
N LEU A 69 -3.70 23.77 14.72
CA LEU A 69 -3.44 24.39 13.43
C LEU A 69 -2.33 23.66 12.66
N VAL A 70 -1.24 23.30 13.34
CA VAL A 70 -0.11 22.56 12.73
C VAL A 70 -0.54 21.14 12.34
N ILE A 71 -1.40 20.52 13.16
CA ILE A 71 -2.00 19.22 12.85
C ILE A 71 -2.85 19.29 11.58
N ALA A 72 -3.69 20.32 11.44
CA ALA A 72 -4.51 20.52 10.26
C ALA A 72 -3.65 20.79 9.01
N GLU A 73 -2.59 21.59 9.13
CA GLU A 73 -1.65 21.82 8.02
C GLU A 73 -0.99 20.52 7.55
N ARG A 74 -0.55 19.66 8.48
CA ARG A 74 -0.02 18.33 8.16
C ARG A 74 -1.02 17.51 7.35
N GLU A 75 -2.28 17.49 7.76
CA GLU A 75 -3.34 16.72 7.07
C GLU A 75 -3.60 17.23 5.65
N VAL A 76 -3.60 18.55 5.46
CA VAL A 76 -3.70 19.17 4.12
C VAL A 76 -2.50 18.78 3.25
N LEU A 77 -1.28 18.86 3.80
CA LEU A 77 -0.07 18.48 3.07
C LEU A 77 -0.06 16.98 2.73
N GLN A 78 -0.51 16.11 3.65
CA GLN A 78 -0.63 14.69 3.39
C GLN A 78 -1.64 14.41 2.26
N ALA A 79 -2.80 15.08 2.24
CA ALA A 79 -3.76 14.96 1.15
C ALA A 79 -3.18 15.41 -0.19
N GLN A 80 -2.43 16.51 -0.21
CA GLN A 80 -1.74 16.99 -1.41
C GLN A 80 -0.66 16.00 -1.89
N LEU A 81 0.13 15.45 -0.98
CA LEU A 81 1.15 14.46 -1.30
C LEU A 81 0.55 13.17 -1.85
N ILE A 82 -0.62 12.73 -1.37
CA ILE A 82 -1.31 11.56 -1.92
C ILE A 82 -1.61 11.76 -3.41
N ILE A 83 -2.04 12.95 -3.82
CA ILE A 83 -2.30 13.27 -5.23
C ILE A 83 -1.01 13.14 -6.06
N TYR A 84 0.09 13.74 -5.61
CA TYR A 84 1.36 13.61 -6.31
C TYR A 84 1.89 12.18 -6.34
N LEU A 85 1.74 11.41 -5.26
CA LEU A 85 2.14 10.01 -5.21
C LEU A 85 1.34 9.16 -6.20
N ASP A 86 0.05 9.46 -6.40
CA ASP A 86 -0.79 8.81 -7.40
C ASP A 86 -0.33 9.12 -8.83
N GLU A 87 -0.04 10.39 -9.13
CA GLU A 87 0.48 10.81 -10.44
C GLU A 87 1.86 10.20 -10.73
N ILE A 88 2.77 10.26 -9.75
CA ILE A 88 4.10 9.67 -9.85
C ILE A 88 3.99 8.15 -10.03
N ALA A 89 3.12 7.47 -9.28
CA ALA A 89 2.95 6.02 -9.42
C ALA A 89 2.53 5.64 -10.84
N LEU A 90 1.55 6.34 -11.41
CA LEU A 90 1.13 6.13 -12.81
C LEU A 90 2.28 6.38 -13.78
N PHE A 91 3.04 7.45 -13.56
CA PHE A 91 4.15 7.83 -14.41
C PHE A 91 5.27 6.79 -14.41
N LEU A 92 5.64 6.28 -13.24
CA LEU A 92 6.65 5.24 -13.09
C LEU A 92 6.17 3.89 -13.64
N GLU A 93 4.89 3.55 -13.46
CA GLU A 93 4.29 2.35 -14.05
C GLU A 93 4.36 2.38 -15.59
N MET A 94 4.15 3.56 -16.22
CA MET A 94 4.35 3.73 -17.66
C MET A 94 5.83 3.64 -18.06
N ALA A 95 6.73 4.26 -17.30
CA ALA A 95 8.16 4.23 -17.57
C ALA A 95 8.75 2.80 -17.44
N ALA A 96 8.17 1.99 -16.55
CA ALA A 96 8.57 0.61 -16.29
C ALA A 96 8.43 -0.32 -17.50
N VAL A 97 7.64 0.08 -18.51
CA VAL A 97 7.58 -0.63 -19.81
C VAL A 97 8.94 -0.65 -20.50
N ARG A 98 9.73 0.41 -20.33
CA ARG A 98 11.08 0.56 -20.90
C ARG A 98 12.18 0.30 -19.87
N PHE A 99 11.92 0.64 -18.61
CA PHE A 99 12.90 0.59 -17.51
C PHE A 99 12.29 -0.13 -16.29
N PRO A 100 12.11 -1.45 -16.31
CA PRO A 100 11.35 -2.17 -15.29
C PRO A 100 11.90 -2.00 -13.87
N ASP A 101 13.22 -1.84 -13.73
CA ASP A 101 13.89 -1.65 -12.44
C ASP A 101 13.52 -0.33 -11.73
N ILE A 102 12.92 0.61 -12.46
CA ILE A 102 12.50 1.91 -11.91
C ILE A 102 11.50 1.74 -10.77
N LEU A 103 10.65 0.72 -10.82
CA LEU A 103 9.65 0.46 -9.78
C LEU A 103 10.30 -0.01 -8.49
N LEU A 104 11.32 -0.87 -8.59
CA LEU A 104 12.10 -1.32 -7.43
C LEU A 104 12.94 -0.18 -6.85
N ALA A 105 13.44 0.70 -7.70
CA ALA A 105 14.20 1.88 -7.31
C ALA A 105 13.35 2.98 -6.68
N SER A 106 12.03 3.01 -6.91
CA SER A 106 11.15 4.14 -6.58
C SER A 106 10.82 4.35 -5.10
N GLY A 107 11.13 3.37 -4.25
CA GLY A 107 10.76 3.40 -2.83
C GLY A 107 9.29 3.12 -2.53
N PHE A 108 8.45 2.92 -3.55
CA PHE A 108 7.06 2.48 -3.39
C PHE A 108 6.95 1.01 -3.01
N ASP A 109 5.89 0.67 -2.28
CA ASP A 109 5.52 -0.72 -2.05
C ASP A 109 4.96 -1.33 -3.34
N CYS A 110 5.71 -2.22 -3.98
CA CYS A 110 5.28 -2.90 -5.20
C CYS A 110 4.58 -4.23 -4.87
N GLY A 111 3.40 -4.44 -5.46
CA GLY A 111 2.73 -5.74 -5.40
C GLY A 111 3.57 -6.78 -6.13
N LYS A 112 3.97 -7.85 -5.45
CA LYS A 112 4.36 -9.09 -6.15
C LYS A 112 3.06 -9.73 -6.64
N GLU A 113 2.89 -9.86 -7.95
CA GLU A 113 1.88 -10.74 -8.53
C GLU A 113 2.16 -12.16 -8.01
N ARG A 114 1.49 -12.55 -6.91
CA ARG A 114 1.62 -13.87 -6.31
C ARG A 114 0.86 -14.85 -7.20
N ARG A 115 1.43 -15.18 -8.37
CA ARG A 115 0.92 -16.26 -9.20
C ARG A 115 0.97 -17.55 -8.38
N GLY A 116 -0.22 -18.09 -8.10
CA GLY A 116 -0.42 -19.50 -7.75
C GLY A 116 0.12 -19.95 -6.40
N ARG A 117 -0.67 -19.78 -5.33
CA ARG A 117 -0.83 -20.87 -4.37
C ARG A 117 -2.24 -20.84 -3.76
N THR A 118 -3.23 -21.09 -4.60
CA THR A 118 -4.35 -21.95 -4.20
C THR A 118 -3.74 -23.30 -3.78
N ARG A 119 -3.36 -23.44 -2.51
CA ARG A 119 -3.44 -24.76 -1.88
C ARG A 119 -4.79 -24.77 -1.19
N SER A 120 -5.78 -25.16 -1.98
CA SER A 120 -7.04 -25.71 -1.50
C SER A 120 -6.74 -26.52 -0.24
N LYS A 121 -7.38 -26.13 0.86
CA LYS A 121 -7.48 -27.00 2.03
C LYS A 121 -8.30 -28.20 1.53
N ALA A 122 -7.62 -29.22 1.02
CA ALA A 122 -8.23 -30.50 0.74
C ALA A 122 -8.66 -31.04 2.11
N VAL A 123 -9.91 -30.77 2.48
CA VAL A 123 -10.61 -31.52 3.51
C VAL A 123 -10.81 -32.91 2.91
N PRO A 124 -10.23 -33.99 3.47
CA PRO A 124 -10.62 -35.32 3.07
C PRO A 124 -12.10 -35.47 3.40
N ALA A 125 -12.90 -35.79 2.38
CA ALA A 125 -14.30 -36.10 2.54
C ALA A 125 -14.45 -37.24 3.56
N ALA A 126 -15.28 -37.01 4.57
CA ALA A 126 -15.77 -38.07 5.44
C ALA A 126 -16.54 -39.10 4.59
N PRO A 127 -16.33 -40.41 4.77
CA PRO A 127 -17.29 -41.39 4.29
C PRO A 127 -18.46 -41.45 5.27
N SER A 128 -19.59 -40.89 4.84
CA SER A 128 -20.91 -41.19 5.41
C SER A 128 -21.44 -42.47 4.76
N ALA A 129 -21.82 -43.47 5.56
CA ALA A 129 -23.14 -44.11 5.53
C ALA A 129 -23.10 -45.56 6.08
N ALA A 130 -23.87 -45.80 7.16
CA ALA A 130 -24.71 -46.97 7.46
C ALA A 130 -25.02 -46.94 8.98
N GLN A 131 -26.24 -46.88 9.51
CA GLN A 131 -27.62 -46.93 9.00
C GLN A 131 -28.58 -46.33 10.07
N PRO A 132 -29.87 -46.09 9.75
CA PRO A 132 -30.83 -45.33 10.55
C PRO A 132 -31.84 -46.19 11.34
N ILE A 133 -32.77 -45.50 12.03
CA ILE A 133 -34.11 -45.87 12.62
C ILE A 133 -34.10 -45.74 14.17
N GLN A 134 -34.54 -44.60 14.74
CA GLN A 134 -35.92 -44.21 15.15
C GLN A 134 -36.50 -45.10 16.27
N ASP A 135 -36.51 -44.63 17.52
CA ASP A 135 -37.60 -43.93 18.24
C ASP A 135 -38.61 -44.91 18.87
N GLU A 136 -38.66 -44.99 20.21
CA GLU A 136 -39.91 -44.87 21.00
C GLU A 136 -39.67 -44.86 22.52
N SER A 137 -40.11 -43.77 23.16
CA SER A 137 -40.95 -43.65 24.37
C SER A 137 -40.87 -44.66 25.54
N GLY A 138 -40.88 -44.13 26.78
CA GLY A 138 -41.54 -44.84 27.89
C GLY A 138 -41.06 -44.54 29.30
N ASN A 139 -41.68 -43.55 29.94
CA ASN A 139 -41.72 -43.33 31.39
C ASN A 139 -42.63 -44.38 32.07
N GLY A 140 -42.24 -44.98 33.21
CA GLY A 140 -43.19 -45.64 34.13
C GLY A 140 -42.77 -46.92 34.88
N SER A 141 -42.60 -46.76 36.20
CA SER A 141 -43.12 -47.60 37.31
C SER A 141 -42.63 -49.02 37.66
N GLN A 142 -42.26 -49.12 38.94
CA GLN A 142 -42.50 -50.19 39.94
C GLN A 142 -41.87 -51.58 39.79
N SER A 143 -41.04 -51.95 40.78
CA SER A 143 -41.36 -52.98 41.79
C SER A 143 -40.51 -52.76 43.05
#